data_AF-A0A3M7H2D8-F1
#
_entry.id   AF-A0A3M7H2D8-F1
#
_cell.length_a   1.000
_cell.length_b   1.000
_cell.length_c   1.000
_cell.angle_alpha   90.00
_cell.angle_beta   90.00
_cell.angle_gamma   90.00
#
_symmetry.space_group_name_H-M   'P 1'
#
loop_
_entity.id
_entity.type
_entity.pdbx_description
1 polymer ?
#
loop_
_entity_poly.entity_id
_entity_poly.type
_entity_poly.pdbx_seq_one_letter_code
_entity_poly.pdbx_strand_id
1 'polypeptide(L)'
;MQNGLPAGWRVSNSGGSWQAAAAPDRDDEDAAEIGAEEGLEPEDLRPDSPGWEDVEEENEELQVKSLLDEQVFSSVRAMVEHCKAQHGFDLDSIRKTNVLDFYSTLRLINYIRSQVASGNPKPDCSSPQAWMDDKYMQPVLEDDALLYSIDDLADPNDPEDPLIEPPEPEQPTEGQKTLVQRALS
;
A
#
# COMPACT_ATOMS: atom_id res chain seq x y z
N MET A 1 11.14 17.87 -24.50
CA MET A 1 10.68 16.53 -24.08
C MET A 1 9.83 15.97 -25.20
N GLN A 2 10.26 14.88 -25.83
CA GLN A 2 9.50 14.22 -26.90
C GLN A 2 8.24 13.58 -26.30
N ASN A 3 7.06 14.11 -26.62
CA ASN A 3 5.78 13.55 -26.21
C ASN A 3 5.33 12.48 -27.22
N GLY A 4 5.99 11.31 -27.19
CA GLY A 4 5.60 10.14 -27.97
C GLY A 4 4.75 9.18 -27.13
N LEU A 5 3.73 8.58 -27.73
CA LEU A 5 3.01 7.46 -27.12
C LEU A 5 3.97 6.27 -26.91
N PRO A 6 3.78 5.46 -25.85
CA PRO A 6 4.53 4.23 -25.67
C PRO A 6 4.32 3.27 -26.86
N ALA A 7 5.32 2.44 -27.14
CA ALA A 7 5.24 1.47 -28.22
C ALA A 7 4.03 0.54 -28.05
N GLY A 8 3.31 0.25 -29.14
CA GLY A 8 2.10 -0.58 -29.13
C GLY A 8 0.83 0.10 -28.59
N TRP A 9 0.91 1.32 -28.05
CA TRP A 9 -0.27 2.02 -27.58
C TRP A 9 -1.12 2.57 -28.74
N ARG A 10 -2.44 2.39 -28.61
CA ARG A 10 -3.45 2.93 -29.52
C ARG A 10 -4.35 3.91 -28.79
N VAL A 11 -4.49 5.12 -29.33
CA VAL A 11 -5.43 6.12 -28.83
C VAL A 11 -6.46 6.43 -29.91
N SER A 12 -7.74 6.41 -29.55
CA SER A 12 -8.83 6.80 -30.45
C SER A 12 -9.65 7.90 -29.79
N ASN A 13 -9.76 9.06 -30.44
CA ASN A 13 -10.67 10.14 -30.04
C ASN A 13 -11.51 10.61 -31.24
N SER A 14 -12.49 11.47 -31.02
CA SER A 14 -13.33 12.13 -32.03
C SER A 14 -12.59 12.74 -33.25
N GLY A 15 -11.29 13.00 -33.16
CA GLY A 15 -10.41 13.55 -34.20
C GLY A 15 -9.53 12.52 -34.92
N GLY A 16 -9.66 11.22 -34.62
CA GLY A 16 -8.95 10.14 -35.31
C GLY A 16 -8.34 9.09 -34.37
N SER A 17 -7.86 7.99 -34.97
CA SER A 17 -7.15 6.91 -34.28
C SER A 17 -5.67 6.94 -34.67
N TRP A 18 -4.80 6.92 -33.68
CA TRP A 18 -3.34 6.94 -33.87
C TRP A 18 -2.74 5.74 -33.14
N GLN A 19 -1.76 5.11 -33.79
CA GLN A 19 -1.03 3.96 -33.25
C GLN A 19 0.45 4.29 -33.26
N ALA A 20 1.11 4.08 -32.12
CA ALA A 20 2.57 4.10 -32.07
C ALA A 20 3.14 2.91 -32.85
N ALA A 21 4.36 3.05 -33.36
CA ALA A 21 5.08 1.91 -33.92
C ALA A 21 5.22 0.80 -32.87
N ALA A 22 5.25 -0.45 -33.33
CA ALA A 22 5.65 -1.57 -32.48
C ALA A 22 7.05 -1.28 -31.91
N ALA A 23 7.32 -1.76 -30.70
CA ALA A 23 8.67 -1.67 -30.16
C ALA A 23 9.61 -2.37 -31.15
N PRO A 24 10.82 -1.84 -31.40
CA PRO A 24 11.80 -2.62 -32.15
C PRO A 24 12.01 -3.95 -31.44
N ASP A 25 12.16 -5.03 -32.20
CA ASP A 25 12.68 -6.29 -31.67
C ASP A 25 14.00 -5.96 -30.99
N ARG A 26 14.00 -5.93 -29.66
CA ARG A 26 15.22 -5.78 -28.89
C ARG A 26 15.90 -7.14 -28.98
N ASP A 27 17.09 -7.16 -29.57
CA ASP A 27 18.01 -8.28 -29.40
C ASP A 27 18.48 -8.27 -27.94
N ASP A 28 17.61 -8.70 -27.02
CA ASP A 28 17.85 -8.79 -25.58
C ASP A 28 18.73 -10.02 -25.29
N GLU A 29 20.01 -9.97 -25.67
CA GLU A 29 20.98 -11.01 -25.30
C GLU A 29 21.14 -11.11 -23.76
N ASP A 30 20.86 -10.03 -23.01
CA ASP A 30 20.99 -10.00 -21.54
C ASP A 30 19.78 -10.61 -20.79
N ALA A 31 18.57 -10.60 -21.37
CA ALA A 31 17.38 -11.18 -20.73
C ALA A 31 17.35 -12.72 -20.84
N ALA A 32 18.02 -13.27 -21.85
CA ALA A 32 18.11 -14.70 -22.07
C ALA A 32 19.02 -15.43 -21.05
N GLU A 33 20.01 -14.73 -20.46
CA GLU A 33 20.95 -15.36 -19.52
C GLU A 33 20.33 -15.63 -18.14
N ILE A 34 19.48 -14.73 -17.65
CA ILE A 34 18.75 -14.88 -16.37
C ILE A 34 17.55 -15.83 -16.45
N GLY A 35 16.88 -15.95 -17.59
CA GLY A 35 15.79 -16.92 -17.77
C GLY A 35 16.28 -18.37 -17.83
N ALA A 36 17.45 -18.61 -18.41
CA ALA A 36 17.98 -19.95 -18.66
C ALA A 36 18.36 -20.71 -17.38
N GLU A 37 18.72 -20.03 -16.28
CA GLU A 37 19.04 -20.70 -15.01
C GLU A 37 17.80 -21.21 -14.27
N GLU A 38 16.64 -20.58 -14.49
CA GLU A 38 15.35 -21.00 -13.95
C GLU A 38 14.53 -21.85 -14.95
N GLY A 39 15.12 -22.18 -16.11
CA GLY A 39 14.48 -22.99 -17.15
C GLY A 39 13.35 -22.27 -17.89
N LEU A 40 13.38 -20.94 -17.90
CA LEU A 40 12.41 -20.08 -18.57
C LEU A 40 12.89 -19.74 -19.98
N GLU A 41 12.02 -19.91 -20.96
CA GLU A 41 12.31 -19.53 -22.34
C GLU A 41 12.07 -18.01 -22.52
N PRO A 42 12.73 -17.35 -23.50
CA PRO A 42 12.51 -15.93 -23.79
C PRO A 42 11.04 -15.57 -24.10
N GLU A 43 10.23 -16.57 -24.44
CA GLU A 43 8.80 -16.47 -24.70
C GLU A 43 7.99 -16.33 -23.41
N ASP A 44 8.47 -16.90 -22.30
CA ASP A 44 7.82 -16.86 -20.98
C ASP A 44 7.98 -15.51 -20.28
N LEU A 45 9.03 -14.76 -20.63
CA LEU A 45 9.35 -13.44 -20.08
C LEU A 45 8.64 -12.28 -20.79
N ARG A 46 7.85 -12.58 -21.83
CA ARG A 46 7.14 -11.53 -22.55
C ARG A 46 5.98 -11.00 -21.73
N PRO A 47 5.64 -9.70 -21.84
CA PRO A 47 4.49 -9.11 -21.14
C PRO A 47 3.14 -9.76 -21.49
N ASP A 48 3.06 -10.50 -22.60
CA ASP A 48 1.89 -11.25 -23.06
C ASP A 48 1.98 -12.76 -22.77
N SER A 49 2.96 -13.20 -21.98
CA SER A 49 3.11 -14.59 -21.59
C SER A 49 1.95 -15.05 -20.69
N PRO A 50 1.42 -16.28 -20.87
CA PRO A 50 0.28 -16.81 -20.10
C PRO A 50 0.49 -16.83 -18.58
N GLY A 51 1.74 -16.79 -18.10
CA GLY A 51 2.06 -16.72 -16.67
C GLY A 51 1.80 -15.35 -16.02
N TRP A 52 1.50 -14.33 -16.83
CA TRP A 52 1.12 -12.98 -16.40
C TRP A 52 -0.39 -12.74 -16.51
N GLU A 53 -1.20 -13.76 -16.81
CA GLU A 53 -2.64 -13.64 -16.70
C GLU A 53 -3.01 -13.33 -15.25
N ASP A 54 -3.81 -12.28 -15.06
CA ASP A 54 -4.30 -11.85 -13.75
C ASP A 54 -4.90 -13.07 -13.04
N VAL A 55 -4.31 -13.44 -11.89
CA VAL A 55 -4.89 -14.43 -10.97
C VAL A 55 -6.34 -14.02 -10.74
N GLU A 56 -7.29 -14.94 -10.93
CA GLU A 56 -8.71 -14.64 -10.67
C GLU A 56 -8.83 -13.98 -9.30
N GLU A 57 -9.63 -12.90 -9.19
CA GLU A 57 -9.89 -12.23 -7.91
C GLU A 57 -10.52 -13.24 -6.93
N GLU A 58 -9.67 -13.99 -6.23
CA GLU A 58 -10.08 -14.74 -5.05
C GLU A 58 -10.56 -13.68 -4.06
N ASN A 59 -11.86 -13.70 -3.79
CA ASN A 59 -12.50 -12.85 -2.80
C ASN A 59 -12.08 -13.34 -1.42
N GLU A 60 -10.83 -13.06 -1.04
CA GLU A 60 -10.29 -13.28 0.29
C GLU A 60 -11.04 -12.38 1.27
N GLU A 61 -11.85 -13.00 2.13
CA GLU A 61 -12.53 -12.27 3.19
C GLU A 61 -11.48 -11.76 4.19
N LEU A 62 -11.45 -10.45 4.44
CA LEU A 62 -10.50 -9.83 5.37
C LEU A 62 -10.61 -10.46 6.77
N GLN A 63 -9.52 -11.07 7.26
CA GLN A 63 -9.46 -11.72 8.57
C GLN A 63 -8.48 -10.98 9.50
N VAL A 64 -8.99 -9.99 10.23
CA VAL A 64 -8.19 -9.17 11.15
C VAL A 64 -8.11 -9.83 12.53
N LYS A 65 -6.93 -10.35 12.91
CA LYS A 65 -6.70 -10.89 14.25
C LYS A 65 -6.62 -9.78 15.32
N SER A 66 -7.21 -9.98 16.49
CA SER A 66 -7.11 -9.07 17.64
C SER A 66 -5.67 -8.84 18.06
N LEU A 67 -5.31 -7.61 18.44
CA LEU A 67 -3.98 -7.28 18.93
C LEU A 67 -3.58 -8.00 20.22
N LEU A 68 -4.55 -8.33 21.09
CA LEU A 68 -4.29 -8.75 22.48
C LEU A 68 -4.82 -10.16 22.80
N ASP A 69 -5.57 -10.78 21.88
CA ASP A 69 -6.09 -12.13 22.03
C ASP A 69 -6.18 -12.88 20.67
N GLU A 70 -6.80 -14.06 20.67
CA GLU A 70 -6.87 -14.97 19.52
C GLU A 70 -8.13 -14.78 18.65
N GLN A 71 -8.96 -13.76 18.91
CA GLN A 71 -10.17 -13.53 18.12
C GLN A 71 -9.86 -12.90 16.76
N VAL A 72 -10.70 -13.21 15.78
CA VAL A 72 -10.58 -12.72 14.39
C VAL A 72 -11.85 -11.99 14.01
N PHE A 73 -11.71 -10.90 13.26
CA PHE A 73 -12.78 -9.99 12.88
C PHE A 73 -12.79 -9.76 11.38
N SER A 74 -13.96 -9.47 10.82
CA SER A 74 -14.13 -9.15 9.40
C SER A 74 -13.85 -7.68 9.05
N SER A 75 -13.41 -6.87 10.03
CA SER A 75 -13.04 -5.47 9.81
C SER A 75 -12.09 -4.98 10.90
N VAL A 76 -11.25 -4.00 10.54
CA VAL A 76 -10.33 -3.32 11.46
C VAL A 76 -11.09 -2.62 12.59
N ARG A 77 -12.20 -1.94 12.28
CA ARG A 77 -12.99 -1.23 13.29
C ARG A 77 -13.59 -2.14 14.35
N ALA A 78 -14.15 -3.29 13.97
CA ALA A 78 -14.66 -4.26 14.94
C ALA A 78 -13.55 -4.77 15.87
N MET A 79 -12.35 -5.00 15.35
CA MET A 79 -11.18 -5.40 16.13
C MET A 79 -10.75 -4.31 17.13
N VAL A 80 -10.70 -3.04 16.70
CA VAL A 80 -10.34 -1.90 17.56
C VAL A 80 -11.35 -1.71 18.69
N GLU A 81 -12.65 -1.75 18.37
CA GLU A 81 -13.72 -1.66 19.37
C GLU A 81 -13.63 -2.79 20.40
N HIS A 82 -13.34 -4.01 19.93
CA HIS A 82 -13.12 -5.16 20.79
C HIS A 82 -11.93 -4.97 21.74
N CYS A 83 -10.79 -4.50 21.22
CA CYS A 83 -9.60 -4.19 22.04
C CYS A 83 -9.93 -3.16 23.14
N LYS A 84 -10.72 -2.15 22.80
CA LYS A 84 -11.15 -1.12 23.75
C LYS A 84 -12.11 -1.68 24.80
N ALA A 85 -13.12 -2.44 24.39
CA ALA A 85 -14.17 -2.94 25.28
C ALA A 85 -13.70 -4.05 26.22
N GLN A 86 -12.93 -5.02 25.72
CA GLN A 86 -12.52 -6.20 26.49
C GLN A 86 -11.20 -6.00 27.23
N HIS A 87 -10.27 -5.25 26.64
CA HIS A 87 -8.92 -5.11 27.19
C HIS A 87 -8.64 -3.71 27.74
N GLY A 88 -9.53 -2.74 27.51
CA GLY A 88 -9.30 -1.33 27.86
C GLY A 88 -8.18 -0.70 27.04
N PHE A 89 -7.86 -1.27 25.88
CA PHE A 89 -6.77 -0.82 25.01
C PHE A 89 -7.32 0.01 23.86
N ASP A 90 -7.00 1.30 23.85
CA ASP A 90 -7.49 2.26 22.87
C ASP A 90 -6.39 2.62 21.86
N LEU A 91 -6.36 1.88 20.74
CA LEU A 91 -5.37 2.08 19.69
C LEU A 91 -5.44 3.47 19.07
N ASP A 92 -6.66 3.97 18.79
CA ASP A 92 -6.87 5.28 18.19
C ASP A 92 -6.32 6.40 19.08
N SER A 93 -6.57 6.32 20.39
CA SER A 93 -6.06 7.31 21.35
C SER A 93 -4.53 7.32 21.39
N ILE A 94 -3.88 6.16 21.37
CA ILE A 94 -2.41 6.08 21.35
C ILE A 94 -1.87 6.67 20.05
N ARG A 95 -2.47 6.33 18.90
CA ARG A 95 -2.08 6.82 17.57
C ARG A 95 -2.17 8.33 17.49
N LYS A 96 -3.34 8.89 17.85
CA LYS A 96 -3.60 10.33 17.80
C LYS A 96 -2.75 11.11 18.80
N THR A 97 -2.58 10.62 20.03
CA THR A 97 -1.77 11.30 21.06
C THR A 97 -0.29 11.40 20.67
N ASN A 98 0.25 10.38 20.02
CA ASN A 98 1.65 10.33 19.62
C ASN A 98 1.88 10.77 18.16
N VAL A 99 0.81 11.21 17.47
CA VAL A 99 0.85 11.66 16.08
C VAL A 99 1.51 10.62 15.16
N LEU A 100 1.05 9.37 15.27
CA LEU A 100 1.64 8.26 14.54
C LEU A 100 1.15 8.21 13.09
N ASP A 101 2.07 8.36 12.15
CA ASP A 101 1.89 8.09 10.72
C ASP A 101 1.75 6.58 10.43
N PHE A 102 1.63 6.22 9.16
CA PHE A 102 1.49 4.83 8.69
C PHE A 102 2.58 3.91 9.27
N TYR A 103 3.85 4.30 9.09
CA TYR A 103 4.99 3.47 9.47
C TYR A 103 5.17 3.35 10.98
N SER A 104 4.94 4.43 11.72
CA SER A 104 4.99 4.39 13.18
C SER A 104 3.82 3.64 13.79
N THR A 105 2.65 3.64 13.14
CA THR A 105 1.51 2.78 13.48
C THR A 105 1.82 1.30 13.22
N LEU A 106 2.43 0.99 12.07
CA LEU A 106 2.92 -0.36 11.75
C LEU A 106 3.89 -0.89 12.81
N ARG A 107 4.87 -0.07 13.20
CA ARG A 107 5.82 -0.45 14.26
C ARG A 107 5.14 -0.68 15.61
N LEU A 108 4.15 0.13 15.98
CA LEU A 108 3.35 -0.06 17.20
C LEU A 108 2.59 -1.40 17.15
N ILE A 109 1.95 -1.73 16.03
CA ILE A 109 1.24 -2.99 15.86
C ILE A 109 2.21 -4.17 16.04
N ASN A 110 3.33 -4.18 15.33
CA ASN A 110 4.33 -5.24 15.45
C ASN A 110 4.93 -5.33 16.85
N TYR A 111 5.16 -4.20 17.53
CA TYR A 111 5.56 -4.21 18.94
C TYR A 111 4.53 -4.96 19.80
N ILE A 112 3.25 -4.60 19.72
CA ILE A 112 2.19 -5.25 20.50
C ILE A 112 2.14 -6.75 20.21
N ARG A 113 2.17 -7.13 18.91
CA ARG A 113 2.22 -8.53 18.49
C ARG A 113 3.41 -9.28 19.09
N SER A 114 4.61 -8.70 19.05
CA SER A 114 5.82 -9.32 19.60
C SER A 114 5.74 -9.54 21.11
N GLN A 115 5.13 -8.59 21.82
CA GLN A 115 4.96 -8.66 23.27
C GLN A 115 3.96 -9.75 23.65
N VAL A 116 2.82 -9.83 22.95
CA VAL A 116 1.81 -10.86 23.16
C VAL A 116 2.37 -12.25 22.83
N ALA A 117 3.08 -12.39 21.71
CA ALA A 117 3.76 -13.65 21.35
C ALA A 117 4.81 -14.08 22.38
N SER A 118 5.45 -13.12 23.05
CA SER A 118 6.41 -13.36 24.14
C SER A 118 5.74 -13.64 25.50
N GLY A 119 4.41 -13.72 25.56
CA GLY A 119 3.65 -14.00 26.78
C GLY A 119 3.32 -12.77 27.63
N ASN A 120 3.46 -11.56 27.10
CA ASN A 120 3.02 -10.33 27.74
C ASN A 120 1.70 -9.83 27.12
N PRO A 121 0.53 -10.17 27.70
CA PRO A 121 -0.78 -9.80 27.14
C PRO A 121 -1.15 -8.32 27.32
N LYS A 122 -0.34 -7.54 28.05
CA LYS A 122 -0.57 -6.11 28.30
C LYS A 122 0.73 -5.32 28.08
N PRO A 123 1.13 -5.10 26.82
CA PRO A 123 2.31 -4.31 26.51
C PRO A 123 2.16 -2.86 27.00
N ASP A 124 3.28 -2.30 27.48
CA ASP A 124 3.32 -0.89 27.87
C ASP A 124 3.48 -0.02 26.62
N CYS A 125 2.41 0.67 26.27
CA CYS A 125 2.36 1.58 25.13
C CYS A 125 2.40 3.06 25.56
N SER A 126 2.99 3.36 26.71
CA SER A 126 3.04 4.73 27.25
C SER A 126 4.15 5.60 26.64
N SER A 127 5.19 4.98 26.07
CA SER A 127 6.42 5.66 25.64
C SER A 127 6.84 5.24 24.23
N PRO A 128 6.78 6.12 23.21
CA PRO A 128 7.11 5.80 21.81
C PRO A 128 8.43 5.09 21.61
N GLN A 129 9.43 5.37 22.45
CA GLN A 129 10.75 4.73 22.39
C GLN A 129 10.69 3.20 22.50
N ALA A 130 9.63 2.62 23.05
CA ALA A 130 9.49 1.17 23.18
C ALA A 130 9.20 0.46 21.84
N TRP A 131 8.61 1.16 20.85
CA TRP A 131 8.24 0.61 19.55
C TRP A 131 8.83 1.37 18.35
N MET A 132 9.67 2.38 18.55
CA MET A 132 10.28 3.13 17.43
C MET A 132 11.50 2.44 16.77
N ASP A 133 11.93 1.29 17.26
CA ASP A 133 13.07 0.53 16.70
C ASP A 133 12.72 -0.10 15.33
N ASP A 134 13.67 -0.09 14.40
CA ASP A 134 13.50 -0.65 13.06
C ASP A 134 13.21 -2.15 13.05
N LYS A 135 13.55 -2.89 14.11
CA LYS A 135 13.18 -4.30 14.22
C LYS A 135 11.67 -4.54 14.15
N TYR A 136 10.84 -3.54 14.49
CA TYR A 136 9.38 -3.63 14.40
C TYR A 136 8.83 -3.24 13.02
N MET A 137 9.68 -2.96 12.04
CA MET A 137 9.29 -2.88 10.63
C MET A 137 9.04 -4.26 10.03
N GLN A 138 9.52 -5.34 10.67
CA GLN A 138 9.26 -6.69 10.22
C GLN A 138 7.94 -7.22 10.81
N PRO A 139 7.02 -7.74 9.97
CA PRO A 139 5.80 -8.37 10.44
C PRO A 139 6.10 -9.51 11.43
N VAL A 140 5.39 -9.51 12.55
CA VAL A 140 5.50 -10.57 13.57
C VAL A 140 4.53 -11.71 13.29
N LEU A 141 3.39 -11.39 12.69
CA LEU A 141 2.35 -12.32 12.29
C LEU A 141 2.42 -12.49 10.76
N GLU A 142 2.42 -13.74 10.30
CA GLU A 142 2.28 -14.09 8.89
C GLU A 142 0.87 -13.71 8.42
N ASP A 143 0.79 -13.10 7.23
CA ASP A 143 -0.47 -12.62 6.63
C ASP A 143 -1.30 -11.71 7.56
N ASP A 144 -0.65 -10.79 8.29
CA ASP A 144 -1.35 -9.86 9.18
C ASP A 144 -2.18 -8.84 8.39
N ALA A 145 -3.44 -9.18 8.15
CA ALA A 145 -4.45 -8.33 7.51
C ALA A 145 -4.48 -6.89 8.05
N LEU A 146 -4.20 -6.68 9.34
CA LEU A 146 -4.19 -5.34 9.93
C LEU A 146 -3.10 -4.45 9.33
N LEU A 147 -1.94 -5.02 8.95
CA LEU A 147 -0.82 -4.25 8.41
C LEU A 147 -1.09 -3.74 6.99
N TYR A 148 -1.91 -4.46 6.22
CA TYR A 148 -2.34 -4.04 4.88
C TYR A 148 -3.50 -3.04 4.92
N SER A 149 -4.25 -3.01 6.02
CA SER A 149 -5.43 -2.17 6.21
C SER A 149 -5.22 -1.10 7.30
N ILE A 150 -4.00 -0.60 7.47
CA ILE A 150 -3.71 0.46 8.45
C ILE A 150 -4.52 1.73 8.14
N ASP A 151 -4.76 2.03 6.87
CA ASP A 151 -5.51 3.22 6.45
C ASP A 151 -6.97 3.19 6.92
N ASP A 152 -7.55 2.00 7.14
CA ASP A 152 -8.89 1.83 7.70
C ASP A 152 -8.99 2.28 9.17
N LEU A 153 -7.85 2.55 9.83
CA LEU A 153 -7.79 3.15 11.16
C LEU A 153 -8.02 4.67 11.12
N ALA A 154 -7.82 5.32 9.97
CA ALA A 154 -7.99 6.76 9.82
C ALA A 154 -9.42 7.18 10.18
N ASP A 155 -9.56 8.33 10.84
CA ASP A 155 -10.87 8.91 11.11
C ASP A 155 -11.21 9.96 10.05
N PRO A 156 -12.08 9.66 9.07
CA PRO A 156 -12.38 10.57 7.97
C PRO A 156 -13.06 11.88 8.42
N ASN A 157 -13.52 11.97 9.67
CA ASN A 157 -14.09 13.20 10.23
C ASN A 157 -13.04 14.10 10.90
N ASP A 158 -11.80 13.65 10.99
CA ASP A 158 -10.69 14.31 11.63
C ASP A 158 -9.59 14.59 10.60
N PRO A 159 -9.63 15.74 9.88
CA PRO A 159 -8.68 16.04 8.81
C PRO A 159 -7.24 16.24 9.30
N GLU A 160 -7.01 16.28 10.62
CA GLU A 160 -5.69 16.33 11.22
C GLU A 160 -5.17 14.93 11.63
N ASP A 161 -5.93 13.85 11.38
CA ASP A 161 -5.47 12.48 11.64
C ASP A 161 -4.23 12.18 10.77
N PRO A 162 -3.09 11.78 11.37
CA PRO A 162 -1.84 11.55 10.64
C PRO A 162 -1.90 10.44 9.58
N LEU A 163 -2.93 9.60 9.60
CA LEU A 163 -3.18 8.58 8.57
C LEU A 163 -3.95 9.09 7.36
N ILE A 164 -4.50 10.31 7.39
CA ILE A 164 -5.12 10.90 6.22
C ILE A 164 -4.02 11.50 5.36
N GLU A 165 -3.83 10.93 4.17
CA GLU A 165 -2.94 11.52 3.18
C GLU A 165 -3.46 12.92 2.78
N PRO A 166 -2.59 13.95 2.73
CA PRO A 166 -2.99 15.24 2.21
C PRO A 166 -3.42 15.09 0.75
N PRO A 167 -4.42 15.86 0.28
CA PRO A 167 -4.82 15.81 -1.11
C PRO A 167 -3.60 16.12 -1.99
N GLU A 168 -3.28 15.21 -2.92
CA GLU A 168 -2.20 15.47 -3.88
C GLU A 168 -2.44 16.82 -4.55
N PRO A 169 -1.41 17.67 -4.72
CA PRO A 169 -1.59 18.95 -5.37
C PRO A 169 -2.13 18.72 -6.79
N GLU A 170 -3.35 19.18 -7.04
CA GLU A 170 -3.99 19.07 -8.36
C GLU A 170 -3.02 19.60 -9.41
N GLN A 171 -2.58 18.72 -10.32
CA GLN A 171 -1.82 19.10 -11.50
C GLN A 171 -2.64 20.17 -12.23
N PRO A 172 -2.08 21.36 -12.52
CA PRO A 172 -2.86 22.44 -13.12
C PRO A 172 -3.47 21.95 -14.43
N THR A 173 -4.79 22.08 -14.52
CA THR A 173 -5.56 21.71 -15.72
C THR A 173 -5.03 22.47 -16.93
N GLU A 174 -5.19 21.90 -18.13
CA GLU A 174 -4.68 22.49 -19.38
C GLU A 174 -5.19 23.93 -19.59
N GLY A 175 -6.42 24.23 -19.12
CA GLY A 175 -7.00 25.57 -19.12
C GLY A 175 -6.32 26.56 -18.17
N GLN A 176 -5.79 26.11 -17.03
CA GLN A 176 -5.03 26.94 -16.10
C GLN A 176 -3.62 27.24 -16.63
N LYS A 177 -3.01 26.31 -17.39
CA LYS A 177 -1.73 26.53 -18.08
C LYS A 177 -1.83 27.62 -19.16
N THR A 178 -2.94 27.65 -19.91
CA THR A 178 -3.16 28.66 -20.96
C THR A 178 -3.35 30.07 -20.39
N LEU A 179 -3.99 30.21 -19.23
CA LEU A 179 -4.21 31.51 -18.60
C LEU A 179 -2.92 32.14 -18.07
N VAL A 180 -2.03 31.34 -17.49
CA VAL A 180 -0.72 31.79 -16.99
C VAL A 180 0.20 32.21 -18.15
N GLN A 181 0.17 31.49 -19.27
CA GLN A 181 0.93 31.90 -20.47
C GLN A 181 0.40 33.19 -21.10
N ARG A 182 -0.91 33.45 -21.05
CA ARG A 182 -1.52 34.69 -21.55
C ARG A 182 -1.28 35.90 -20.66
N ALA A 183 -1.04 35.71 -19.36
CA ALA A 183 -0.73 36.79 -18.43
C ALA A 183 0.76 37.19 -18.47
N LEU A 184 1.61 36.37 -19.08
CA LEU A 184 3.07 36.56 -19.20
C LEU A 184 3.52 36.97 -20.61
N SER A 185 2.57 37.26 -21.53
CA SER A 185 2.81 37.85 -22.86
C SER A 185 2.12 39.20 -22.97
#